data_AF-A0AAW0PAT3-F1
#
_entry.id   AF-A0AAW0PAT3-F1
#
_cell.length_a   1.000
_cell.length_b   1.000
_cell.length_c   1.000
_cell.angle_alpha   90.00
_cell.angle_beta   90.00
_cell.angle_gamma   90.00
#
_symmetry.space_group_name_H-M   'P 1'
#
loop_
_entity.id
_entity.type
_entity.pdbx_description
1 polymer ?
#
loop_
_entity_poly.entity_id
_entity_poly.type
_entity_poly.pdbx_seq_one_letter_code
_entity_poly.pdbx_strand_id
1 'polypeptide(L)'
;MGKPSKKQIPATEGQLEEENCQKNDNQDTKSADGASYQELQLTRADMEEMLQKLEQRIVSTLSAQLSADRAVLDRHDQTIQQIETSMNDMQSRLLELESTCTLLKKDNEALKRKTDDLENRSRRNNIRVIGLPEKAEGPHPSAFLADCMKEIFGPNAFASPLKVDRAHRINVQRRNQDAPRPFIARIHHYQHKELLLNLAREKRKLMYRGAESTFSRF
;
A
#
# COMPACT_ATOMS: atom_id res chain seq x y z
N MET A 1 -2.04 -3.84 -11.77
CA MET A 1 -2.45 -3.18 -13.03
C MET A 1 -2.11 -1.70 -12.90
N GLY A 2 -1.14 -1.23 -13.68
CA GLY A 2 -0.66 0.17 -13.67
C GLY A 2 0.69 0.25 -14.38
N LYS A 3 0.66 0.38 -15.71
CA LYS A 3 1.87 0.48 -16.56
C LYS A 3 2.29 1.95 -16.71
N PRO A 4 3.60 2.28 -16.79
CA PRO A 4 4.06 3.63 -17.04
C PRO A 4 4.24 3.94 -18.54
N SER A 5 4.07 5.23 -18.85
CA SER A 5 4.10 5.86 -20.16
C SER A 5 5.54 6.05 -20.68
N LYS A 6 5.78 5.67 -21.95
CA LYS A 6 6.95 6.09 -22.73
C LYS A 6 6.77 7.55 -23.17
N LYS A 7 7.81 8.38 -23.09
CA LYS A 7 7.88 9.65 -23.84
C LYS A 7 9.07 9.60 -24.79
N GLN A 8 8.77 10.02 -26.02
CA GLN A 8 9.59 9.98 -27.23
C GLN A 8 10.62 11.12 -27.26
N ILE A 9 11.72 10.86 -27.94
CA ILE A 9 12.71 11.83 -28.43
C ILE A 9 12.26 12.33 -29.80
N PRO A 10 12.48 13.60 -30.18
CA PRO A 10 12.55 13.99 -31.57
C PRO A 10 13.97 14.44 -31.98
N ALA A 11 14.34 14.07 -33.21
CA ALA A 11 15.48 14.55 -33.98
C ALA A 11 15.15 15.89 -34.66
N THR A 12 16.17 16.67 -35.02
CA THR A 12 16.01 17.78 -35.97
C THR A 12 17.30 17.99 -36.77
N GLU A 13 17.17 17.83 -38.08
CA GLU A 13 18.16 18.09 -39.14
C GLU A 13 18.31 19.61 -39.40
N GLY A 14 19.42 19.98 -40.05
CA GLY A 14 19.94 21.34 -40.11
C GLY A 14 19.34 22.28 -41.16
N GLN A 15 19.95 23.46 -41.24
CA GLN A 15 19.82 24.42 -42.31
C GLN A 15 21.14 25.21 -42.44
N LEU A 16 21.66 25.22 -43.67
CA LEU A 16 22.71 26.11 -44.15
C LEU A 16 22.03 27.45 -44.48
N GLU A 17 22.54 28.56 -43.98
CA GLU A 17 22.15 29.89 -44.42
C GLU A 17 23.26 30.48 -45.28
N GLU A 18 22.95 30.61 -46.57
CA GLU A 18 23.65 31.46 -47.54
C GLU A 18 23.23 32.92 -47.30
N GLU A 19 24.19 33.84 -47.18
CA GLU A 19 23.94 35.26 -47.39
C GLU A 19 24.83 35.84 -48.48
N ASN A 20 24.23 36.82 -49.15
CA ASN A 20 24.25 37.07 -50.58
C ASN A 20 25.18 38.23 -50.96
N CYS A 21 25.74 38.12 -52.15
CA CYS A 21 26.66 39.04 -52.81
C CYS A 21 25.92 40.28 -53.35
N GLN A 22 26.34 41.48 -52.96
CA GLN A 22 25.92 42.72 -53.61
C GLN A 22 27.01 43.18 -54.58
N LYS A 23 26.67 43.17 -55.88
CA LYS A 23 27.40 43.82 -56.96
C LYS A 23 27.04 45.30 -57.01
N ASN A 24 28.02 46.17 -57.19
CA ASN A 24 27.87 47.48 -57.82
C ASN A 24 29.03 47.64 -58.81
N ASP A 25 28.70 47.79 -60.09
CA ASP A 25 29.61 48.00 -61.20
C ASP A 25 29.85 49.49 -61.49
N ASN A 26 31.01 49.75 -62.13
CA ASN A 26 31.39 50.91 -62.98
C ASN A 26 31.85 52.21 -62.31
N GLN A 27 32.88 52.92 -62.79
CA GLN A 27 33.99 52.70 -63.74
C GLN A 27 34.89 53.96 -63.63
N ASP A 28 36.07 53.88 -64.26
CA ASP A 28 36.91 54.98 -64.77
C ASP A 28 38.01 55.67 -63.93
N THR A 29 39.24 55.18 -64.21
CA THR A 29 40.45 55.90 -64.65
C THR A 29 41.06 57.01 -63.78
N LYS A 30 42.32 56.81 -63.33
CA LYS A 30 43.52 57.41 -63.96
C LYS A 30 44.81 56.99 -63.25
N SER A 31 45.87 56.99 -64.06
CA SER A 31 47.21 56.44 -63.86
C SER A 31 48.05 56.99 -62.72
N ALA A 32 49.11 56.20 -62.44
CA ALA A 32 50.41 56.53 -61.86
C ALA A 32 50.49 56.60 -60.33
N ASP A 33 51.00 55.53 -59.71
CA ASP A 33 52.42 55.51 -59.30
C ASP A 33 52.87 54.09 -58.97
N GLY A 34 54.13 53.80 -59.28
CA GLY A 34 54.74 52.49 -59.09
C GLY A 34 54.82 52.12 -57.62
N ALA A 35 53.99 51.18 -57.19
CA ALA A 35 54.25 50.40 -55.99
C ALA A 35 54.72 49.02 -56.44
N SER A 36 56.01 48.75 -56.20
CA SER A 36 56.60 47.42 -56.30
C SER A 36 55.69 46.44 -55.58
N TYR A 37 55.10 45.48 -56.32
CA TYR A 37 54.55 44.27 -55.71
C TYR A 37 55.76 43.47 -55.21
N GLN A 38 56.24 43.83 -54.02
CA GLN A 38 57.09 42.94 -53.25
C GLN A 38 56.23 41.73 -52.95
N GLU A 39 56.52 40.64 -53.65
CA GLU A 39 56.14 39.31 -53.25
C GLU A 39 56.57 39.16 -51.78
N LEU A 40 55.63 39.32 -50.86
CA LEU A 40 55.84 39.11 -49.43
C LEU A 40 56.09 37.61 -49.28
N GLN A 41 57.33 37.20 -49.50
CA GLN A 41 57.75 35.85 -49.21
C GLN A 41 57.73 35.72 -47.69
N LEU A 42 56.81 34.91 -47.16
CA LEU A 42 56.78 34.55 -45.75
C LEU A 42 58.20 34.13 -45.37
N THR A 43 58.82 34.87 -44.46
CA THR A 43 60.15 34.49 -44.03
C THR A 43 60.05 33.27 -43.14
N ARG A 44 61.13 32.48 -43.08
CA ARG A 44 61.20 31.31 -42.20
C ARG A 44 60.84 31.67 -40.74
N ALA A 45 61.23 32.86 -40.28
CA ALA A 45 60.91 33.35 -38.95
C ALA A 45 59.40 33.58 -38.75
N ASP A 46 58.70 34.12 -39.75
CA ASP A 46 57.24 34.34 -39.69
C ASP A 46 56.47 33.02 -39.59
N MET A 47 56.93 31.98 -40.31
CA MET A 47 56.37 30.63 -40.21
C MET A 47 56.64 30.00 -38.84
N GLU A 48 57.84 30.16 -38.28
CA GLU A 48 58.19 29.69 -36.95
C GLU A 48 57.34 30.37 -35.85
N GLU A 49 57.10 31.68 -35.96
CA GLU A 49 56.24 32.43 -35.03
C GLU A 49 54.78 31.98 -35.13
N MET A 50 54.27 31.74 -36.35
CA MET A 50 52.90 31.29 -36.56
C MET A 50 52.67 29.87 -36.01
N LEU A 51 53.66 28.98 -36.18
CA LEU A 51 53.64 27.63 -35.59
C LEU A 51 53.65 27.68 -34.07
N GLN A 52 54.49 28.53 -33.46
CA GLN A 52 54.50 28.71 -32.00
C GLN A 52 53.18 29.26 -31.47
N LYS A 53 52.57 30.23 -32.17
CA LYS A 53 51.24 30.75 -31.81
C LYS A 53 50.14 29.69 -31.92
N LEU A 54 50.19 28.85 -32.95
CA LEU A 54 49.28 27.72 -33.11
C LEU A 54 49.46 26.69 -31.99
N GLU A 55 50.71 26.33 -31.67
CA GLU A 55 51.04 25.42 -30.57
C GLU A 55 50.52 25.96 -29.23
N GLN A 56 50.80 27.23 -28.91
CA GLN A 56 50.30 27.87 -27.69
C GLN A 56 48.77 27.90 -27.64
N ARG A 57 48.10 28.18 -28.76
CA ARG A 57 46.62 28.14 -28.83
C ARG A 57 46.07 26.75 -28.61
N ILE A 58 46.68 25.73 -29.21
CA ILE A 58 46.27 24.33 -29.03
C ILE A 58 46.45 23.91 -27.58
N VAL A 59 47.64 24.16 -27.01
CA VAL A 59 47.96 23.82 -25.62
C VAL A 59 47.04 24.57 -24.65
N SER A 60 46.78 25.85 -24.86
CA SER A 60 45.90 26.63 -23.98
C SER A 60 44.45 26.15 -24.05
N THR A 61 43.95 25.82 -25.24
CA THR A 61 42.58 25.33 -25.45
C THR A 61 42.41 23.95 -24.82
N LEU A 62 43.34 23.03 -25.06
CA LEU A 62 43.31 21.68 -24.48
C LEU A 62 43.46 21.73 -22.95
N SER A 63 44.35 22.58 -22.43
CA SER A 63 44.51 22.81 -20.99
C SER A 63 43.21 23.31 -20.37
N ALA A 64 42.54 24.27 -21.00
CA ALA A 64 41.28 24.81 -20.51
C ALA A 64 40.18 23.73 -20.52
N GLN A 65 40.05 22.95 -21.60
CA GLN A 65 39.09 21.84 -21.68
C GLN A 65 39.37 20.77 -20.61
N LEU A 66 40.62 20.35 -20.46
CA LEU A 66 41.03 19.36 -19.44
C LEU A 66 40.73 19.87 -18.01
N SER A 67 40.90 21.17 -17.76
CA SER A 67 40.56 21.77 -16.47
C SER A 67 39.04 21.78 -16.22
N ALA A 68 38.25 22.04 -17.26
CA ALA A 68 36.79 22.00 -17.18
C ALA A 68 36.29 20.57 -16.94
N ASP A 69 36.84 19.59 -17.65
CA ASP A 69 36.49 18.17 -17.48
C ASP A 69 36.83 17.67 -16.07
N ARG A 70 38.01 18.05 -15.53
CA ARG A 70 38.36 17.75 -14.13
C ARG A 70 37.35 18.32 -13.15
N ALA A 71 36.95 19.58 -13.34
CA ALA A 71 35.95 20.21 -12.47
C ALA A 71 34.57 19.52 -12.56
N VAL A 72 34.20 18.97 -13.72
CA VAL A 72 32.98 18.17 -13.88
C VAL A 72 33.12 16.82 -13.17
N LEU A 73 34.26 16.14 -13.33
CA LEU A 73 34.53 14.87 -12.64
C LEU A 73 34.49 15.04 -11.11
N ASP A 74 35.11 16.10 -10.57
CA ASP A 74 35.08 16.38 -9.13
C ASP A 74 33.63 16.59 -8.61
N ARG A 75 32.79 17.27 -9.39
CA ARG A 75 31.36 17.44 -9.03
C ARG A 75 30.59 16.13 -9.10
N HIS A 76 30.89 15.30 -10.10
CA HIS A 76 30.26 13.99 -10.25
C HIS A 76 30.65 13.09 -9.08
N ASP A 77 31.92 13.06 -8.69
CA ASP A 77 32.41 12.29 -7.53
C ASP A 77 31.73 12.72 -6.23
N GLN A 78 31.61 14.04 -6.00
CA GLN A 78 30.88 14.56 -4.83
C GLN A 78 29.40 14.14 -4.84
N THR A 79 28.75 14.21 -6.00
CA THR A 79 27.33 13.82 -6.14
C THR A 79 27.16 12.32 -5.91
N ILE A 80 28.07 11.50 -6.43
CA ILE A 80 28.07 10.05 -6.23
C ILE A 80 28.22 9.72 -4.74
N GLN A 81 29.18 10.33 -4.04
CA GLN A 81 29.35 10.12 -2.60
C GLN A 81 28.11 10.51 -1.79
N GLN A 82 27.44 11.61 -2.16
CA GLN A 82 26.17 12.01 -1.53
C GLN A 82 25.04 11.01 -1.77
N ILE A 83 24.96 10.46 -2.99
CA ILE A 83 23.97 9.44 -3.33
C ILE A 83 24.26 8.15 -2.57
N GLU A 84 25.51 7.70 -2.51
CA GLU A 84 25.91 6.47 -1.80
C GLU A 84 25.59 6.57 -0.30
N THR A 85 25.92 7.70 0.33
CA THR A 85 25.61 7.92 1.75
C THR A 85 24.10 7.95 2.01
N SER A 86 23.34 8.66 1.18
CA SER A 86 21.87 8.67 1.26
C SER A 86 21.25 7.29 1.03
N MET A 87 21.78 6.52 0.06
CA MET A 87 21.33 5.17 -0.25
C MET A 87 21.59 4.21 0.91
N ASN A 88 22.76 4.30 1.55
CA ASN A 88 23.09 3.50 2.73
C ASN A 88 22.15 3.81 3.90
N ASP A 89 21.86 5.09 4.18
CA ASP A 89 20.89 5.48 5.22
C ASP A 89 19.49 4.94 4.92
N MET A 90 19.02 5.10 3.67
CA MET A 90 17.74 4.55 3.24
C MET A 90 17.68 3.03 3.38
N GLN A 91 18.76 2.33 3.03
CA GLN A 91 18.84 0.87 3.17
C GLN A 91 18.78 0.44 4.64
N SER A 92 19.51 1.12 5.54
CA SER A 92 19.43 0.85 6.98
C SER A 92 18.01 1.06 7.52
N ARG A 93 17.34 2.15 7.14
CA ARG A 93 15.96 2.44 7.55
C ARG A 93 14.96 1.45 6.99
N LEU A 94 15.15 0.97 5.75
CA LEU A 94 14.32 -0.07 5.16
C LEU A 94 14.45 -1.39 5.91
N LEU A 95 15.67 -1.80 6.28
CA LEU A 95 15.87 -3.02 7.08
C LEU A 95 15.21 -2.93 8.45
N GLU A 96 15.30 -1.77 9.11
CA GLU A 96 14.61 -1.53 10.39
C GLU A 96 13.07 -1.58 10.22
N LEU A 97 12.55 -0.96 9.15
CA LEU A 97 11.13 -0.98 8.84
C LEU A 97 10.62 -2.39 8.53
N GLU A 98 11.38 -3.18 7.76
CA GLU A 98 11.05 -4.58 7.48
C GLU A 98 11.02 -5.40 8.76
N SER A 99 12.04 -5.25 9.61
CA SER A 99 12.10 -5.90 10.92
C SER A 99 10.89 -5.56 11.80
N THR A 100 10.56 -4.28 11.94
CA THR A 100 9.39 -3.84 12.71
C THR A 100 8.07 -4.35 12.12
N CYS A 101 7.92 -4.36 10.79
CA CYS A 101 6.74 -4.91 10.12
C CYS A 101 6.58 -6.41 10.39
N THR A 102 7.66 -7.19 10.35
CA THR A 102 7.60 -8.63 10.65
C THR A 102 7.22 -8.90 12.11
N LEU A 103 7.76 -8.12 13.05
CA LEU A 103 7.42 -8.20 14.47
C LEU A 103 5.94 -7.86 14.70
N LEU A 104 5.48 -6.73 14.15
CA LEU A 104 4.08 -6.30 14.28
C LEU A 104 3.11 -7.31 13.68
N LYS A 105 3.45 -7.94 12.56
CA LYS A 105 2.63 -8.99 11.96
C LYS A 105 2.51 -10.19 12.91
N LYS A 106 3.62 -10.63 13.50
CA LYS A 106 3.64 -11.73 14.46
C LYS A 106 2.82 -11.42 15.71
N ASP A 107 2.98 -10.21 16.26
CA ASP A 107 2.22 -9.77 17.43
C ASP A 107 0.73 -9.65 17.14
N ASN A 108 0.36 -9.14 15.95
CA ASN A 108 -1.03 -9.07 15.51
C ASN A 108 -1.66 -10.47 15.41
N GLU A 109 -0.95 -11.44 14.85
CA GLU A 109 -1.40 -12.84 14.80
C GLU A 109 -1.56 -13.45 16.20
N ALA A 110 -0.63 -13.18 17.12
CA ALA A 110 -0.72 -13.63 18.49
C ALA A 110 -1.93 -13.00 19.23
N LEU A 111 -2.16 -11.70 19.04
CA LEU A 111 -3.29 -10.98 19.61
C LEU A 111 -4.62 -11.46 19.05
N LYS A 112 -4.71 -11.74 17.74
CA LYS A 112 -5.90 -12.34 17.13
C LYS A 112 -6.23 -13.69 17.76
N ARG A 113 -5.26 -14.60 17.84
CA ARG A 113 -5.44 -15.91 18.48
C ARG A 113 -5.86 -15.79 19.94
N LYS A 114 -5.26 -14.86 20.69
CA LYS A 114 -5.62 -14.60 22.09
C LYS A 114 -7.04 -14.05 22.21
N THR A 115 -7.43 -13.14 21.33
CA THR A 115 -8.78 -12.55 21.32
C THR A 115 -9.82 -13.62 20.99
N ASP A 116 -9.57 -14.45 19.97
CA ASP A 116 -10.44 -15.57 19.61
C ASP A 116 -10.60 -16.57 20.78
N ASP A 117 -9.52 -16.93 21.46
CA ASP A 117 -9.58 -17.82 22.63
C ASP A 117 -10.35 -17.19 23.80
N LEU A 118 -10.13 -15.90 24.09
CA LEU A 118 -10.86 -15.17 25.13
C LEU A 118 -12.35 -15.04 24.80
N GLU A 119 -12.70 -14.73 23.55
CA GLU A 119 -14.08 -14.64 23.09
C GLU A 119 -14.78 -16.00 23.19
N ASN A 120 -14.10 -17.06 22.73
CA ASN A 120 -14.60 -18.43 22.86
C ASN A 120 -14.80 -18.80 24.34
N ARG A 121 -13.83 -18.55 25.22
CA ARG A 121 -13.94 -18.80 26.67
C ARG A 121 -15.10 -18.04 27.30
N SER A 122 -15.27 -16.77 26.94
CA SER A 122 -16.35 -15.92 27.44
C SER A 122 -17.73 -16.41 27.01
N ARG A 123 -17.85 -16.95 25.78
CA ARG A 123 -19.12 -17.42 25.20
C ARG A 123 -19.41 -18.91 25.42
N ARG A 124 -18.51 -19.68 26.04
CA ARG A 124 -18.68 -21.14 26.25
C ARG A 124 -20.03 -21.54 26.87
N ASN A 125 -20.56 -20.71 27.76
CA ASN A 125 -21.83 -20.94 28.46
C ASN A 125 -23.04 -20.32 27.75
N ASN A 126 -22.83 -19.65 26.62
CA ASN A 126 -23.88 -19.02 25.86
C ASN A 126 -24.49 -20.03 24.88
N ILE A 127 -25.80 -19.94 24.72
CA ILE A 127 -26.58 -20.64 23.71
C ILE A 127 -27.30 -19.63 22.84
N ARG A 128 -27.53 -20.03 21.59
CA ARG A 128 -28.33 -19.30 20.62
C ARG A 128 -29.56 -20.13 20.30
N VAL A 129 -30.73 -19.51 20.40
CA VAL A 129 -32.01 -20.11 20.04
C VAL A 129 -32.62 -19.32 18.90
N ILE A 130 -33.06 -20.01 17.85
CA ILE A 130 -33.70 -19.43 16.66
C ILE A 130 -35.11 -20.02 16.57
N GLY A 131 -36.08 -19.22 16.14
CA GLY A 131 -37.46 -19.68 15.91
C GLY A 131 -38.42 -19.50 17.09
N LEU A 132 -37.96 -18.95 18.22
CA LEU A 132 -38.85 -18.61 19.33
C LEU A 132 -39.81 -17.48 18.94
N PRO A 133 -41.13 -17.62 19.17
CA PRO A 133 -42.13 -16.63 18.79
C PRO A 133 -41.83 -15.26 19.42
N GLU A 134 -41.92 -14.20 18.62
CA GLU A 134 -41.63 -12.86 19.12
C GLU A 134 -42.63 -12.40 20.18
N LYS A 135 -42.17 -11.57 21.13
CA LYS A 135 -42.96 -11.00 22.24
C LYS A 135 -43.50 -12.03 23.25
N ALA A 136 -43.23 -13.32 23.07
CA ALA A 136 -43.62 -14.36 24.03
C ALA A 136 -42.82 -14.32 25.34
N GLU A 137 -41.68 -13.63 25.36
CA GLU A 137 -40.78 -13.54 26.53
C GLU A 137 -41.36 -12.75 27.72
N GLY A 138 -42.28 -11.82 27.46
CA GLY A 138 -42.75 -10.87 28.46
C GLY A 138 -41.60 -10.03 29.06
N PRO A 139 -41.74 -9.55 30.31
CA PRO A 139 -40.75 -8.67 30.97
C PRO A 139 -39.51 -9.41 31.48
N HIS A 140 -39.52 -10.74 31.54
CA HIS A 140 -38.45 -11.55 32.14
C HIS A 140 -37.95 -12.63 31.17
N PRO A 141 -37.08 -12.27 30.20
CA PRO A 141 -36.58 -13.20 29.19
C PRO A 141 -35.85 -14.42 29.75
N SER A 142 -35.15 -14.28 30.88
CA SER A 142 -34.41 -15.39 31.51
C SER A 142 -35.36 -16.45 32.08
N ALA A 143 -36.44 -16.02 32.74
CA ALA A 143 -37.45 -16.91 33.30
C ALA A 143 -38.22 -17.62 32.17
N PHE A 144 -38.64 -16.85 31.15
CA PHE A 144 -39.27 -17.39 29.95
C PHE A 144 -38.46 -18.52 29.32
N LEU A 145 -37.14 -18.34 29.16
CA LEU A 145 -36.31 -19.37 28.57
C LEU A 145 -36.24 -20.62 29.44
N ALA A 146 -36.14 -20.48 30.76
CA ALA A 146 -36.12 -21.61 31.67
C ALA A 146 -37.44 -22.42 31.57
N ASP A 147 -38.57 -21.76 31.49
CA ASP A 147 -39.88 -22.41 31.36
C ASP A 147 -40.09 -23.01 29.96
N CYS A 148 -39.65 -22.32 28.92
CA CYS A 148 -39.60 -22.83 27.55
C CYS A 148 -38.80 -24.15 27.48
N MET A 149 -37.64 -24.24 28.15
CA MET A 149 -36.86 -25.48 28.18
C MET A 149 -37.58 -26.62 28.91
N LYS A 150 -38.30 -26.34 29.99
CA LYS A 150 -39.11 -27.34 30.69
C LYS A 150 -40.26 -27.84 29.80
N GLU A 151 -40.90 -26.97 29.02
CA GLU A 151 -41.99 -27.32 28.11
C GLU A 151 -41.48 -28.20 26.94
N ILE A 152 -40.32 -27.87 26.37
CA ILE A 152 -39.75 -28.58 25.21
C ILE A 152 -39.13 -29.92 25.59
N PHE A 153 -38.35 -29.96 26.67
CA PHE A 153 -37.57 -31.14 27.06
C PHE A 153 -38.27 -32.00 28.13
N GLY A 154 -39.25 -31.43 28.84
CA GLY A 154 -39.95 -32.07 29.95
C GLY A 154 -39.38 -31.66 31.31
N PRO A 155 -40.18 -31.80 32.39
CA PRO A 155 -39.78 -31.36 33.74
C PRO A 155 -38.60 -32.16 34.32
N ASN A 156 -38.41 -33.40 33.88
CA ASN A 156 -37.37 -34.31 34.37
C ASN A 156 -36.11 -34.33 33.49
N ALA A 157 -36.01 -33.44 32.49
CA ALA A 157 -34.88 -33.41 31.57
C ALA A 157 -33.56 -32.94 32.23
N PHE A 158 -33.66 -32.22 33.34
CA PHE A 158 -32.52 -31.67 34.07
C PHE A 158 -32.57 -32.11 35.53
N ALA A 159 -31.43 -32.50 36.10
CA ALA A 159 -31.33 -32.93 37.51
C ALA A 159 -31.66 -31.81 38.51
N SER A 160 -31.54 -30.54 38.09
CA SER A 160 -31.95 -29.38 38.86
C SER A 160 -32.52 -28.30 37.93
N PRO A 161 -33.29 -27.33 38.46
CA PRO A 161 -33.89 -26.28 37.63
C PRO A 161 -32.84 -25.55 36.79
N LEU A 162 -33.14 -25.37 35.49
CA LEU A 162 -32.26 -24.65 34.58
C LEU A 162 -32.14 -23.18 35.01
N LYS A 163 -30.95 -22.80 35.49
CA LYS A 163 -30.63 -21.41 35.84
C LYS A 163 -30.05 -20.66 34.64
N VAL A 164 -30.71 -19.56 34.28
CA VAL A 164 -30.31 -18.67 33.17
C VAL A 164 -29.88 -17.34 33.76
N ASP A 165 -28.62 -16.97 33.54
CA ASP A 165 -28.05 -15.72 34.08
C ASP A 165 -28.61 -14.50 33.37
N ARG A 166 -28.56 -14.53 32.04
CA ARG A 166 -28.95 -13.42 31.17
C ARG A 166 -29.54 -13.97 29.88
N ALA A 167 -30.53 -13.29 29.36
CA ALA A 167 -31.23 -13.70 28.16
C ALA A 167 -31.75 -12.45 27.44
N HIS A 168 -31.56 -12.39 26.12
CA HIS A 168 -32.01 -11.26 25.30
C HIS A 168 -32.07 -11.63 23.82
N ARG A 169 -32.87 -10.89 23.05
CA ARG A 169 -32.84 -10.96 21.59
C ARG A 169 -31.74 -10.09 21.01
N ILE A 170 -31.13 -10.55 19.93
CA ILE A 170 -30.15 -9.75 19.19
C ILE A 170 -30.91 -8.67 18.41
N ASN A 171 -30.50 -7.41 18.57
CA ASN A 171 -30.98 -6.30 17.77
C ASN A 171 -30.23 -6.27 16.43
N VAL A 172 -30.54 -7.21 15.54
CA VAL A 172 -30.06 -7.17 14.13
C VAL A 172 -31.19 -6.65 13.25
N GLN A 173 -30.87 -5.82 12.25
CA GLN A 173 -31.79 -5.48 11.16
C GLN A 173 -32.32 -6.76 10.52
N ARG A 174 -33.65 -6.87 10.44
CA ARG A 174 -34.33 -8.03 9.87
C ARG A 174 -33.95 -8.17 8.39
N ARG A 175 -33.30 -9.28 8.03
CA ARG A 175 -33.13 -9.65 6.61
C ARG A 175 -34.47 -9.99 5.97
N ASN A 176 -35.29 -10.74 6.70
CA ASN A 176 -36.67 -11.10 6.34
C ASN A 176 -37.58 -10.65 7.50
N GLN A 177 -38.65 -9.91 7.20
CA GLN A 177 -39.52 -9.34 8.23
C GLN A 177 -40.30 -10.41 9.03
N ASP A 178 -40.44 -11.61 8.49
CA ASP A 178 -41.25 -12.68 9.08
C ASP A 178 -40.47 -13.63 10.00
N ALA A 179 -39.13 -13.62 9.95
CA ALA A 179 -38.33 -14.54 10.75
C ALA A 179 -38.11 -14.03 12.19
N PRO A 180 -38.38 -14.83 13.23
CA PRO A 180 -38.14 -14.42 14.61
C PRO A 180 -36.66 -14.15 14.90
N ARG A 181 -36.35 -13.03 15.58
CA ARG A 181 -34.96 -12.66 15.91
C ARG A 181 -34.28 -13.73 16.79
N PRO A 182 -32.99 -14.04 16.58
CA PRO A 182 -32.27 -14.97 17.45
C PRO A 182 -32.25 -14.50 18.91
N PHE A 183 -32.36 -15.45 19.81
CA PHE A 183 -32.35 -15.27 21.25
C PHE A 183 -31.03 -15.81 21.81
N ILE A 184 -30.25 -14.98 22.48
CA ILE A 184 -29.01 -15.37 23.14
C ILE A 184 -29.27 -15.49 24.63
N ALA A 185 -28.80 -16.58 25.23
CA ALA A 185 -28.83 -16.72 26.67
C ALA A 185 -27.55 -17.33 27.23
N ARG A 186 -27.18 -16.90 28.44
CA ARG A 186 -26.09 -17.48 29.21
C ARG A 186 -26.69 -18.44 30.24
N ILE A 187 -26.31 -19.71 30.12
CA ILE A 187 -26.69 -20.74 31.10
C ILE A 187 -25.67 -20.72 32.24
N HIS A 188 -26.15 -20.75 33.48
CA HIS A 188 -25.29 -20.63 34.65
C HIS A 188 -24.29 -21.79 34.76
N HIS A 189 -24.78 -23.02 34.58
CA HIS A 189 -23.98 -24.25 34.66
C HIS A 189 -23.63 -24.79 33.27
N TYR A 190 -22.34 -24.96 33.00
CA TYR A 190 -21.85 -25.50 31.72
C TYR A 190 -22.41 -26.90 31.40
N GLN A 191 -22.52 -27.76 32.41
CA GLN A 191 -23.08 -29.11 32.26
C GLN A 191 -24.52 -29.11 31.75
N HIS A 192 -25.37 -28.21 32.29
CA HIS A 192 -26.74 -28.06 31.82
C HIS A 192 -26.81 -27.56 30.38
N LYS A 193 -25.90 -26.66 29.99
CA LYS A 193 -25.81 -26.14 28.62
C LYS A 193 -25.44 -27.25 27.63
N GLU A 194 -24.47 -28.09 27.94
CA GLU A 194 -24.08 -29.20 27.06
C GLU A 194 -25.19 -30.27 27.00
N LEU A 195 -25.82 -30.60 28.13
CA LEU A 195 -26.97 -31.50 28.15
C LEU A 195 -28.13 -30.98 27.29
N LEU A 196 -28.49 -29.69 27.43
CA LEU A 196 -29.52 -29.04 26.62
C LEU A 196 -29.21 -29.15 25.11
N LEU A 197 -27.98 -28.87 24.71
CA LEU A 197 -27.58 -28.96 23.30
C LEU A 197 -27.58 -30.40 22.78
N ASN A 198 -27.24 -31.38 23.61
CA ASN A 198 -27.30 -32.79 23.23
C ASN A 198 -28.74 -33.26 23.07
N LEU A 199 -29.62 -32.97 24.03
CA LEU A 199 -31.05 -33.24 23.93
C LEU A 199 -31.68 -32.57 22.70
N ALA A 200 -31.25 -31.35 22.39
CA ALA A 200 -31.72 -30.64 21.20
C ALA A 200 -31.32 -31.34 19.89
N ARG A 201 -30.10 -31.90 19.82
CA ARG A 201 -29.61 -32.67 18.67
C ARG A 201 -30.32 -34.00 18.53
N GLU A 202 -30.60 -34.68 19.64
CA GLU A 202 -31.30 -35.97 19.66
C GLU A 202 -32.72 -35.85 19.11
N LYS A 203 -33.46 -34.81 19.52
CA LYS A 203 -34.86 -34.62 19.11
C LYS A 203 -35.04 -34.21 17.64
N ARG A 204 -33.96 -33.84 16.91
CA ARG A 204 -33.87 -33.38 15.50
C ARG A 204 -34.78 -32.22 15.09
N LYS A 205 -36.06 -32.25 15.43
CA LYS A 205 -37.06 -31.19 15.21
C LYS A 205 -37.71 -30.83 16.54
N LEU A 206 -37.54 -29.58 16.97
CA LEU A 206 -38.12 -29.07 18.22
C LEU A 206 -39.19 -28.05 17.86
N MET A 207 -40.39 -28.24 18.41
CA MET A 207 -41.50 -27.34 18.20
C MET A 207 -41.83 -26.66 19.53
N TYR A 208 -41.95 -25.34 19.51
CA TYR A 208 -42.38 -24.53 20.65
C TYR A 208 -43.56 -23.66 20.21
N ARG A 209 -44.74 -23.91 20.78
CA ARG A 209 -45.99 -23.17 20.48
C ARG A 209 -46.26 -23.03 18.97
N GLY A 210 -46.07 -24.11 18.22
CA GLY A 210 -46.29 -24.16 16.77
C GLY A 210 -45.14 -23.62 15.90
N ALA A 211 -44.08 -23.07 16.49
CA ALA A 211 -42.89 -22.62 15.76
C ALA A 211 -41.73 -23.61 15.91
N GLU A 212 -41.05 -23.90 14.79
CA GLU A 212 -39.84 -24.71 14.81
C GLU A 212 -38.68 -23.94 15.44
N SER A 213 -38.04 -24.54 16.44
CA SER A 213 -36.97 -23.94 17.22
C SER A 213 -35.66 -24.70 17.03
N THR A 214 -34.57 -23.98 16.83
CA THR A 214 -33.22 -24.55 16.70
C THR A 214 -32.29 -24.00 17.76
N PHE A 215 -31.46 -24.88 18.32
CA PHE A 215 -30.50 -24.56 19.38
C PHE A 215 -29.08 -24.77 18.90
N SER A 216 -28.22 -23.78 19.09
CA SER A 216 -26.80 -23.87 18.75
C SER A 216 -25.92 -23.27 19.84
N ARG A 217 -24.62 -23.61 19.78
CA ARG A 217 -23.61 -22.83 20.49
C ARG A 217 -23.60 -21.40 19.92
N PHE A 218 -23.36 -20.41 20.78
CA PHE A 218 -23.20 -19.01 20.39
C PHE A 218 -21.74 -18.68 20.16
#